data_AF-A0A418YMR0-F1
#
_entry.id   AF-A0A418YMR0-F1
#
_cell.length_a   1.000
_cell.length_b   1.000
_cell.length_c   1.000
_cell.angle_alpha   90.00
_cell.angle_beta   90.00
_cell.angle_gamma   90.00
#
_symmetry.space_group_name_H-M   'P 1'
#
loop_
_entity.id
_entity.type
_entity.pdbx_description
1 polymer ?
#
loop_
_entity_poly.entity_id
_entity_poly.type
_entity_poly.pdbx_seq_one_letter_code
_entity_poly.pdbx_strand_id
1 'polypeptide(L)' 'MGKPETKVAELCAELGITRQTLYRHVTPKGEIRADGQKLLARKARSLDKS' A
#
# COMPACT_ATOMS: atom_id res chain seq x y z
N MET A 1 -8.60 -4.54 6.47
CA MET A 1 -9.27 -3.28 6.88
C MET A 1 -10.78 -3.42 7.04
N GLY A 2 -11.43 -4.36 6.33
CA GLY A 2 -12.87 -4.60 6.50
C GLY A 2 -13.28 -5.36 7.77
N LYS A 3 -12.33 -5.76 8.62
CA LYS A 3 -12.62 -6.35 9.94
C LYS A 3 -12.47 -5.26 11.01
N PRO A 4 -13.40 -5.17 11.98
CA PRO A 4 -13.38 -4.13 13.02
C PRO A 4 -12.12 -4.18 13.89
N GLU A 5 -11.49 -5.34 14.03
CA GLU A 5 -10.24 -5.54 14.77
C GLU A 5 -8.99 -5.06 14.00
N THR A 6 -9.12 -4.67 12.73
CA THR A 6 -7.97 -4.20 11.95
C THR A 6 -7.49 -2.85 12.50
N LYS A 7 -6.32 -2.84 13.14
CA LYS A 7 -5.71 -1.60 13.61
C LYS A 7 -4.91 -0.91 12.50
N VAL A 8 -5.61 -0.10 11.72
CA VAL A 8 -5.04 0.63 10.58
C VAL A 8 -3.85 1.52 10.98
N ALA A 9 -3.88 2.09 12.19
CA ALA A 9 -2.80 2.94 12.70
C ALA A 9 -1.48 2.17 12.86
N GLU A 10 -1.53 1.00 13.49
CA GLU A 10 -0.35 0.14 13.71
C GLU A 10 0.18 -0.38 12.36
N LEU A 11 -0.70 -0.85 11.49
CA LEU A 11 -0.33 -1.28 10.13
C LEU A 11 0.37 -0.17 9.33
N CYS A 12 -0.09 1.08 9.43
CA CYS A 12 0.56 2.21 8.76
C CYS A 12 1.95 2.48 9.34
N ALA A 13 2.12 2.35 10.65
CA ALA A 13 3.40 2.53 11.32
C ALA A 13 4.41 1.44 10.92
N GLU A 14 3.98 0.17 10.86
CA GLU A 14 4.80 -0.97 10.42
C GLU A 14 5.25 -0.82 8.96
N LEU A 15 4.33 -0.41 8.08
CA LEU A 15 4.62 -0.23 6.66
C LEU A 15 5.37 1.08 6.36
N GLY A 16 5.51 1.99 7.33
CA GLY A 16 6.12 3.30 7.13
C GLY A 16 5.35 4.20 6.14
N ILE A 17 4.03 4.01 6.01
CA ILE A 17 3.17 4.78 5.10
C ILE A 17 2.06 5.50 5.85
N THR A 18 1.45 6.48 5.18
CA THR A 18 0.29 7.18 5.75
C THR A 18 -1.00 6.38 5.50
N ARG A 19 -2.03 6.62 6.33
CA ARG A 19 -3.38 6.07 6.13
C ARG A 19 -3.95 6.44 4.76
N GLN A 20 -3.65 7.63 4.26
CA GLN A 20 -4.08 8.09 2.95
C GLN A 20 -3.48 7.21 1.84
N THR A 21 -2.18 6.91 1.91
CA THR A 21 -1.50 6.01 0.96
C THR A 21 -2.10 4.61 1.02
N LEU A 22 -2.32 4.09 2.23
CA LEU A 22 -2.95 2.78 2.43
C LEU A 22 -4.35 2.75 1.79
N TYR A 23 -5.22 3.72 2.07
CA TYR A 23 -6.58 3.73 1.54
C TYR A 23 -6.68 4.05 0.04
N ARG A 24 -5.72 4.80 -0.52
CA ARG A 24 -5.68 5.11 -1.95
C ARG A 24 -5.30 3.87 -2.76
N HIS A 25 -4.29 3.13 -2.31
CA HIS A 25 -3.68 2.06 -3.10
C HIS A 25 -4.00 0.64 -2.62
N VAL A 26 -4.64 0.45 -1.47
CA VAL A 26 -4.98 -0.87 -0.92
C VAL A 26 -6.50 -1.02 -0.75
N THR A 27 -7.04 -2.18 -1.14
CA THR A 27 -8.45 -2.52 -0.97
C THR A 27 -8.77 -2.84 0.49
N PRO A 28 -10.05 -2.80 0.92
CA PRO A 28 -10.44 -3.21 2.27
C PRO A 28 -10.04 -4.65 2.64
N LYS A 29 -9.86 -5.52 1.62
CA LYS A 29 -9.38 -6.91 1.73
C LYS A 29 -7.85 -7.03 1.88
N GLY A 30 -7.10 -5.94 1.68
CA GLY A 30 -5.63 -5.94 1.78
C GLY A 30 -4.90 -6.08 0.45
N GLU A 31 -5.60 -6.04 -0.68
CA GLU A 31 -5.00 -6.22 -2.01
C GLU A 31 -4.54 -4.87 -2.58
N ILE A 32 -3.45 -4.86 -3.36
CA ILE A 32 -2.99 -3.64 -4.02
C ILE A 32 -3.87 -3.35 -5.23
N ARG A 33 -4.41 -2.13 -5.31
CA ARG A 33 -5.18 -1.63 -6.45
C ARG A 33 -4.29 -1.40 -7.67
N ALA A 34 -4.91 -1.36 -8.84
CA ALA A 34 -4.22 -1.09 -10.12
C ALA A 34 -3.31 0.16 -10.09
N ASP A 35 -3.75 1.21 -9.41
CA ASP A 35 -2.95 2.44 -9.26
C ASP A 35 -1.68 2.22 -8.42
N GLY A 36 -1.77 1.48 -7.31
CA GLY A 36 -0.62 1.07 -6.51
C GLY A 36 0.33 0.15 -7.27
N GLN A 37 -0.19 -0.77 -8.08
CA GLN A 37 0.61 -1.65 -8.93
C GLN A 37 1.42 -0.85 -9.95
N LYS A 38 0.86 0.20 -10.57
CA LYS A 38 1.57 1.07 -11.51
C LYS A 38 2.75 1.79 -10.84
N LEU A 39 2.56 2.28 -9.60
CA LEU A 39 3.63 2.93 -8.83
C LEU A 39 4.77 1.96 -8.52
N LEU A 40 4.45 0.75 -8.07
CA LEU A 40 5.44 -0.28 -7.79
C LEU A 40 6.19 -0.72 -9.06
N ALA A 41 5.48 -0.92 -10.16
CA ALA A 41 6.08 -1.27 -11.45
C ALA A 41 7.04 -0.18 -11.96
N ARG A 42 6.71 1.09 -11.73
CA ARG A 42 7.59 2.22 -12.06
C ARG A 42 8.87 2.19 -11.22
N LYS A 43 8.78 1.88 -9.93
CA LYS A 43 9.96 1.77 -9.05
C LYS A 43 10.85 0.57 -9.43
N ALA A 44 10.25 -0.59 -9.72
CA ALA A 44 10.99 -1.78 -10.15
C ALA A 44 11.85 -1.51 -11.41
N ARG A 45 11.29 -0.82 -12.40
CA ARG A 45 12.03 -0.43 -13.61
C ARG A 45 13.19 0.55 -13.38
N SER A 46 13.16 1.30 -12.29
CA SER A 46 14.26 2.20 -11.93
C SER A 46 15.39 1.48 -11.19
N LEU A 47 15.07 0.42 -10.45
CA LEU A 47 16.04 -0.38 -9.70
C LEU A 47 16.84 -1.34 -10.60
N ASP A 48 16.24 -1.80 -11.70
CA ASP A 48 16.92 -2.64 -12.72
C ASP A 48 17.97 -1.86 -13.55
N LYS A 49 17.93 -0.52 -13.49
CA LYS A 49 18.82 0.37 -14.26
C LYS A 49 19.98 0.97 -13.45
N SER A 50 20.25 0.47 -12.26
CA SER A 50 21.32 0.97 -11.37
C SER A 50 22.34 -0.12 -11.06
#